data_AF-A0A661Q1X5-F1
#
_entry.id   AF-A0A661Q1X5-F1
#
_cell.length_a   1.000
_cell.length_b   1.000
_cell.length_c   1.000
_cell.angle_alpha   90.00
_cell.angle_beta   90.00
_cell.angle_gamma   90.00
#
_symmetry.space_group_name_H-M   'P 1'
#
loop_
_entity.id
_entity.type
_entity.pdbx_description
1 polymer ?
#
loop_
_entity_poly.entity_id
_entity_poly.type
_entity_poly.pdbx_seq_one_letter_code
_entity_poly.pdbx_strand_id
1 'polypeptide(L)'
;MIWLSPASGTAECSIYFEIRDINLQCCGDVTSGVVRGLLGDGSRELWGEVFLGAAESAQILPVWTETGEVESFSAAVDESLLLQQMLAEVKTLIPGIGNIGNYNPSPVWQKTDPVECCPDHNLAA
;
A
#
# COMPACT_ATOMS: atom_id res chain seq x y z
N MET A 1 9.47 0.88 -9.25
CA MET A 1 8.84 2.21 -9.44
C MET A 1 7.63 2.03 -10.34
N ILE A 2 6.47 2.55 -9.95
CA ILE A 2 5.19 2.47 -10.64
C ILE A 2 4.83 3.87 -11.12
N TRP A 3 4.34 4.03 -12.34
CA TRP A 3 3.82 5.31 -12.84
C TRP A 3 2.30 5.29 -12.79
N LEU A 4 1.73 6.30 -12.14
CA LEU A 4 0.30 6.47 -11.94
C LEU A 4 -0.13 7.73 -12.69
N SER A 5 -1.34 7.71 -13.25
CA SER A 5 -1.88 8.82 -14.05
C SER A 5 -3.20 9.31 -13.45
N PRO A 6 -3.17 9.94 -12.25
CA PRO A 6 -4.37 10.38 -11.54
C PRO A 6 -4.83 11.76 -12.02
N ALA A 7 -5.02 11.93 -13.33
CA ALA A 7 -5.43 13.20 -13.91
C ALA A 7 -6.86 13.58 -13.48
N SER A 8 -7.01 14.78 -12.91
CA SER A 8 -8.31 15.41 -12.72
C SER A 8 -8.73 16.14 -14.00
N GLY A 9 -9.87 15.75 -14.58
CA GLY A 9 -10.41 16.36 -15.80
C GLY A 9 -9.55 16.08 -17.04
N THR A 10 -9.07 17.14 -17.69
CA THR A 10 -8.30 17.07 -18.95
C THR A 10 -6.81 17.39 -18.78
N ALA A 11 -6.34 17.58 -17.55
CA ALA A 11 -4.94 17.88 -17.30
C ALA A 11 -4.08 16.60 -17.47
N GLU A 12 -2.89 16.72 -18.03
CA GLU A 12 -1.90 15.64 -17.95
C GLU A 12 -1.21 15.70 -16.59
N CYS A 13 -1.20 14.58 -15.87
CA CYS A 13 -0.50 14.46 -14.61
C CYS A 13 0.04 13.03 -14.45
N SER A 14 1.26 12.92 -13.96
CA SER A 14 1.89 11.64 -13.65
C SER A 14 2.53 11.70 -12.27
N ILE A 15 2.22 10.70 -11.45
CA ILE A 15 2.78 10.51 -10.12
C ILE A 15 3.57 9.21 -10.14
N TYR A 16 4.83 9.23 -9.71
CA TYR A 16 5.53 7.97 -9.45
C TYR A 16 5.18 7.46 -8.05
N PHE A 17 5.07 6.14 -7.90
CA PHE A 17 5.09 5.45 -6.62
C PHE A 17 6.33 4.55 -6.56
N GLU A 18 7.27 4.89 -5.69
CA GLU A 18 8.49 4.13 -5.46
C GLU A 18 8.38 3.34 -4.15
N ILE A 19 8.21 2.02 -4.26
CA ILE A 19 8.13 1.13 -3.10
C ILE A 19 9.47 1.16 -2.34
N ARG A 20 9.40 1.40 -1.04
CA ARG A 20 10.55 1.48 -0.11
C ARG A 20 10.54 0.35 0.92
N ASP A 21 9.36 -0.06 1.36
CA ASP A 21 9.18 -1.07 2.39
C ASP A 21 7.99 -1.97 2.04
N ILE A 22 8.14 -3.27 2.28
CA ILE A 22 7.12 -4.28 2.03
C ILE A 22 7.06 -5.16 3.28
N ASN A 23 5.94 -5.11 3.98
CA ASN A 23 5.67 -5.98 5.11
C ASN A 23 4.44 -6.82 4.79
N LEU A 24 4.66 -8.06 4.37
CA LEU A 24 3.63 -9.01 3.99
C LEU A 24 3.72 -10.26 4.86
N GLN A 25 2.55 -10.79 5.20
CA GLN A 25 2.39 -12.08 5.83
C GLN A 25 1.53 -12.96 4.92
N CYS A 26 2.01 -14.18 4.68
CA CYS A 26 1.29 -15.21 3.96
C CYS A 26 0.80 -16.27 4.96
N CYS A 27 -0.50 -16.57 4.93
CA CYS A 27 -1.11 -17.64 5.70
C CYS A 27 -1.96 -18.50 4.77
N GLY A 28 -1.45 -19.68 4.39
CA GLY A 28 -2.03 -20.48 3.30
C GLY A 28 -2.06 -19.68 2.00
N ASP A 29 -3.25 -19.58 1.39
CA ASP A 29 -3.46 -18.81 0.15
C ASP A 29 -3.75 -17.31 0.38
N VAL A 30 -3.75 -16.87 1.63
CA VAL A 30 -4.08 -15.48 1.99
C VAL A 30 -2.80 -14.68 2.18
N THR A 31 -2.65 -13.62 1.39
CA THR A 31 -1.60 -12.62 1.56
C THR A 31 -2.21 -11.35 2.13
N SER A 32 -1.65 -10.84 3.23
CA SER A 32 -2.07 -9.59 3.86
C SER A 32 -0.86 -8.79 4.33
N GLY A 33 -1.02 -7.47 4.49
CA GLY A 33 0.04 -6.62 4.97
C GLY A 33 -0.01 -5.23 4.37
N VAL A 34 1.14 -4.59 4.28
CA VAL A 34 1.27 -3.19 3.88
C VAL A 34 2.51 -3.00 3.01
N VAL A 35 2.31 -2.27 1.92
CA VAL A 35 3.37 -1.78 1.04
C VAL A 35 3.49 -0.29 1.24
N ARG A 36 4.70 0.20 1.50
CA ARG A 36 4.96 1.62 1.71
C ARG A 36 5.94 2.14 0.67
N GLY A 37 5.76 3.39 0.29
CA GLY A 37 6.62 4.01 -0.69
C GLY A 37 6.49 5.52 -0.73
N LEU A 38 7.30 6.13 -1.60
CA LEU A 38 7.22 7.55 -1.89
C LEU A 38 6.33 7.78 -3.10
N LEU A 39 5.43 8.74 -2.99
CA LEU A 39 4.64 9.31 -4.07
C LEU A 39 5.28 10.63 -4.47
N GLY A 40 5.51 10.86 -5.76
CA GLY A 40 6.03 12.16 -6.19
C GLY A 40 5.59 12.60 -7.58
N ASP A 41 5.49 13.91 -7.75
CA ASP A 41 5.19 14.59 -9.01
C ASP A 41 6.45 15.22 -9.65
N GLY A 42 7.62 14.92 -9.08
CA GLY A 42 8.91 15.51 -9.46
C GLY A 42 9.23 16.85 -8.78
N SER A 43 8.25 17.47 -8.12
CA SER A 43 8.44 18.69 -7.30
C SER A 43 8.29 18.42 -5.81
N ARG A 44 7.43 17.46 -5.43
CA ARG A 44 7.13 17.07 -4.05
C ARG A 44 7.21 15.56 -3.89
N GLU A 45 7.52 15.12 -2.68
CA GLU A 45 7.51 13.72 -2.28
C GLU A 45 6.71 13.55 -0.99
N LEU A 46 5.70 12.68 -1.02
CA LEU A 46 4.86 12.31 0.11
C LEU A 46 4.96 10.80 0.37
N TRP A 47 4.71 10.36 1.59
CA TRP A 47 4.64 8.93 1.89
C TRP A 47 3.27 8.36 1.54
N GLY A 48 3.25 7.21 0.87
CA GLY A 48 2.05 6.43 0.57
C GLY A 48 2.10 5.06 1.20
N GLU A 49 0.95 4.58 1.65
CA GLU A 49 0.76 3.22 2.15
C GLU A 49 -0.38 2.52 1.39
N VAL A 50 -0.19 1.24 1.09
CA VAL A 50 -1.19 0.37 0.49
C VAL A 50 -1.39 -0.84 1.38
N PHE A 51 -2.59 -0.99 1.93
CA PHE A 51 -2.99 -2.11 2.77
C PHE A 51 -3.65 -3.19 1.92
N LEU A 52 -3.21 -4.44 2.13
CA LEU A 52 -3.67 -5.63 1.43
C LEU A 52 -4.27 -6.62 2.45
N GLY A 53 -5.30 -7.33 2.04
CA GLY A 53 -6.04 -8.27 2.90
C GLY A 53 -7.52 -7.90 3.00
N ALA A 54 -8.14 -8.15 4.15
CA ALA A 54 -9.59 -8.05 4.33
C ALA A 54 -10.18 -6.64 4.07
N ALA A 55 -9.43 -5.60 4.41
CA ALA A 55 -9.83 -4.20 4.26
C ALA A 55 -8.78 -3.47 3.41
N GLU A 56 -8.81 -3.73 2.11
CA GLU A 56 -7.90 -3.10 1.16
C GLU A 56 -8.13 -1.60 1.11
N SER A 57 -7.04 -0.84 1.19
CA SER A 57 -7.08 0.61 1.10
C SER A 57 -5.71 1.15 0.72
N ALA A 58 -5.69 2.38 0.22
CA ALA A 58 -4.46 3.13 0.07
C ALA A 58 -4.65 4.49 0.76
N GLN A 59 -3.58 5.05 1.27
CA GLN A 59 -3.58 6.38 1.88
C GLN A 59 -2.27 7.12 1.64
N ILE A 60 -2.34 8.45 1.68
CA ILE A 60 -1.19 9.34 1.72
C ILE A 60 -1.01 9.79 3.17
N LEU A 61 0.21 9.67 3.69
CA LEU A 61 0.52 10.14 5.04
C LEU A 61 0.65 11.67 5.04
N PRO A 62 0.01 12.37 6.00
CA PRO A 62 0.06 13.82 6.06
C PRO A 62 1.47 14.29 6.46
N VAL A 63 2.02 15.20 5.67
CA VAL A 63 3.25 15.93 5.99
C VAL A 63 2.88 17.38 6.27
N TRP A 64 3.34 17.94 7.39
CA TRP A 64 3.06 19.33 7.74
C TRP A 64 4.21 20.22 7.30
N THR A 65 3.89 21.29 6.58
CA THR A 65 4.85 22.32 6.20
C THR A 65 5.24 23.18 7.40
N GLU A 66 6.31 23.96 7.27
CA GLU A 66 6.71 24.95 8.29
C GLU A 66 5.65 26.04 8.52
N THR A 67 4.77 26.26 7.53
CA THR A 67 3.64 27.19 7.62
C THR A 67 2.43 26.61 8.35
N GLY A 68 2.47 25.33 8.73
CA GLY A 68 1.38 24.64 9.42
C GLY A 68 0.26 24.19 8.49
N GLU A 69 0.53 24.07 7.19
CA GLU A 69 -0.41 23.49 6.22
C GLU A 69 -0.05 22.02 5.95
N VAL A 70 -1.03 21.21 5.55
CA VAL A 70 -0.77 19.84 5.11
C VAL A 70 -0.30 19.90 3.66
N GLU A 71 0.88 19.34 3.41
CA GLU A 71 1.44 19.23 2.09
C GLU A 71 0.58 18.29 1.23
N SER A 72 0.28 18.73 0.02
CA SER A 72 -0.59 18.04 -0.92
C SER A 72 -0.07 18.22 -2.35
N PHE A 73 -0.49 17.30 -3.22
CA PHE A 73 -0.21 17.43 -4.65
C PHE A 73 -1.02 18.58 -5.27
N SER A 74 -0.65 18.95 -6.49
CA SER A 74 -1.41 19.90 -7.31
C SER A 74 -2.89 19.50 -7.39
N ALA A 75 -3.80 20.47 -7.45
CA ALA A 75 -5.23 20.24 -7.67
C ALA A 75 -5.56 19.52 -9.00
N ALA A 76 -4.57 19.38 -9.90
CA ALA A 76 -4.67 18.55 -11.09
C ALA A 76 -4.60 17.04 -10.80
N VAL A 77 -4.19 16.64 -9.60
CA VAL A 77 -4.21 15.25 -9.13
C VAL A 77 -5.56 14.95 -8.51
N ASP A 78 -6.29 14.00 -9.08
CA ASP A 78 -7.42 13.36 -8.41
C ASP A 78 -6.88 12.36 -7.38
N GLU A 79 -6.89 12.74 -6.10
CA GLU A 79 -6.38 11.91 -5.01
C GLU A 79 -7.14 10.58 -4.90
N SER A 80 -8.45 10.56 -5.13
CA SER A 80 -9.23 9.32 -5.06
C SER A 80 -8.80 8.35 -6.16
N LEU A 81 -8.59 8.86 -7.38
CA LEU A 81 -8.07 8.07 -8.49
C LEU A 81 -6.63 7.61 -8.23
N LEU A 82 -5.78 8.46 -7.65
CA LEU A 82 -4.42 8.11 -7.27
C LEU A 82 -4.40 6.91 -6.31
N LEU A 83 -5.19 6.96 -5.23
CA LEU A 83 -5.29 5.89 -4.25
C LEU A 83 -5.81 4.59 -4.86
N GLN A 84 -6.79 4.67 -5.76
CA GLN A 84 -7.30 3.51 -6.50
C GLN A 84 -6.22 2.88 -7.39
N GLN A 85 -5.47 3.71 -8.13
CA GLN A 85 -4.40 3.25 -9.01
C GLN A 85 -3.23 2.64 -8.22
N MET A 86 -2.85 3.25 -7.09
CA MET A 86 -1.84 2.68 -6.18
C MET A 86 -2.21 1.27 -5.74
N LEU A 87 -3.46 1.09 -5.26
CA LEU A 87 -3.93 -0.20 -4.81
C LEU A 87 -3.95 -1.23 -5.95
N ALA A 88 -4.47 -0.85 -7.12
CA ALA A 88 -4.55 -1.73 -8.27
C ALA A 88 -3.16 -2.20 -8.73
N GLU A 89 -2.19 -1.29 -8.88
CA GLU A 89 -0.84 -1.61 -9.34
C GLU A 89 -0.03 -2.39 -8.30
N VAL A 90 -0.19 -2.11 -7.01
CA VAL A 90 0.47 -2.94 -5.97
C VAL A 90 -0.05 -4.38 -6.02
N LYS A 91 -1.34 -4.57 -6.27
CA LYS A 91 -1.94 -5.91 -6.40
C LYS A 91 -1.45 -6.68 -7.63
N THR A 92 -1.08 -5.99 -8.72
CA THR A 92 -0.49 -6.67 -9.90
C THR A 92 0.95 -7.10 -9.65
N LEU A 93 1.68 -6.38 -8.79
CA LEU A 93 3.09 -6.65 -8.49
C LEU A 93 3.33 -7.77 -7.48
N ILE A 94 2.36 -8.08 -6.62
CA ILE A 94 2.49 -9.13 -5.61
C ILE A 94 1.82 -10.41 -6.14
N PRO A 95 2.59 -11.39 -6.65
CA PRO A 95 2.02 -12.65 -7.14
C PRO A 95 1.36 -13.42 -5.98
N GLY A 96 0.11 -13.85 -6.16
CA GLY A 96 -0.58 -14.75 -5.21
C GLY A 96 -1.82 -14.18 -4.50
N ILE A 97 -2.27 -12.96 -4.79
CA ILE A 97 -3.48 -12.33 -4.17
C ILE A 97 -4.80 -12.92 -4.73
N GLY A 98 -4.82 -14.20 -5.10
CA GLY A 98 -6.02 -14.88 -5.59
C GLY A 98 -7.08 -15.15 -4.52
N ASN A 99 -6.68 -15.19 -3.24
CA ASN A 99 -7.56 -15.46 -2.10
C ASN A 99 -7.36 -14.42 -0.99
N ILE A 100 -8.06 -13.29 -1.11
CA ILE A 100 -8.10 -12.26 -0.07
C ILE A 100 -9.03 -12.74 1.04
N GLY A 101 -8.48 -13.47 2.02
CA GLY A 101 -9.19 -13.94 3.20
C GLY A 101 -9.20 -12.93 4.36
N ASN A 102 -10.24 -13.01 5.20
CA ASN A 102 -10.42 -12.19 6.39
C ASN A 102 -9.30 -12.42 7.43
N TYR A 103 -8.23 -11.64 7.38
CA TYR A 103 -7.31 -11.52 8.51
C TYR A 103 -7.59 -10.23 9.28
N ASN A 104 -7.90 -10.40 10.57
CA ASN A 104 -8.17 -9.33 11.51
C ASN A 104 -6.84 -9.00 12.21
N PRO A 105 -6.17 -7.86 11.95
CA PRO A 105 -4.91 -7.57 12.60
C PRO A 105 -5.15 -7.42 14.10
N SER A 106 -4.57 -8.31 14.91
CA SER A 106 -4.48 -8.05 16.35
C SER A 106 -3.66 -6.78 16.57
N PRO A 107 -4.09 -5.88 17.47
CA PRO A 107 -3.41 -4.62 17.72
C PRO A 107 -2.20 -4.89 18.61
N VAL A 108 -1.16 -5.51 18.07
CA VAL A 108 0.11 -5.71 18.77
C VAL A 108 1.22 -5.13 17.91
N TRP A 109 1.29 -3.80 17.91
CA TRP A 109 2.53 -3.09 17.71
C TRP A 109 3.43 -3.37 18.91
N GLN A 110 4.14 -4.49 18.91
CA GLN A 110 5.35 -4.64 19.71
C GLN A 110 6.11 -5.93 19.41
N LYS A 111 7.36 -5.71 18.98
CA LYS A 111 8.55 -6.49 19.29
C LYS A 111 8.79 -7.77 18.50
N THR A 112 9.94 -7.73 17.82
CA THR A 112 10.74 -8.84 17.28
C THR A 112 10.63 -10.13 18.09
N ASP A 113 10.21 -11.21 17.42
CA ASP A 113 10.85 -12.53 17.42
C ASP A 113 10.43 -13.29 16.15
N PRO A 114 11.28 -14.15 15.57
CA PRO A 114 10.96 -14.86 14.33
C PRO A 114 9.88 -15.90 14.63
N VAL A 115 8.69 -15.73 14.06
CA VAL A 115 7.60 -16.68 14.23
C VAL A 115 7.96 -17.95 13.45
N GLU A 116 8.26 -19.00 14.19
CA GLU A 116 8.37 -20.37 13.71
C GLU A 116 7.15 -20.71 12.85
N CYS A 117 7.39 -21.16 11.61
CA CYS A 117 6.36 -21.84 10.82
C CYS A 117 5.93 -23.10 11.60
N CYS A 118 4.69 -23.13 12.08
CA CYS A 118 4.10 -24.37 12.58
C CYS A 118 4.03 -25.41 11.45
N PRO A 119 4.38 -26.69 11.71
CA PRO A 119 4.47 -27.71 10.68
C PRO A 119 3.07 -28.19 10.28
N ASP A 120 2.90 -28.42 8.98
CA ASP A 120 1.76 -29.08 8.37
C ASP A 120 1.34 -30.32 9.17
N HIS A 121 0.15 -30.29 9.76
CA HIS A 121 -0.52 -31.52 10.18
C HIS A 121 -1.06 -32.23 8.94
N ASN A 122 -0.16 -32.97 8.29
CA ASN A 122 -0.52 -34.16 7.53
C ASN A 122 -1.10 -35.19 8.52
N LEU A 123 -2.41 -35.40 8.48
CA LEU A 123 -3.01 -36.65 8.90
C LEU A 123 -3.92 -37.15 7.78
N ALA A 124 -3.27 -37.83 6.83
CA ALA A 124 -3.88 -38.92 6.08
C ALA A 124 -3.83 -40.18 6.95
N ALA A 125 -4.99 -40.82 7.16
CA ALA A 125 -5.25 -42.27 7.17
C ALA A 125 -6.64 -42.53 7.76
#